data_AF-A0A352FI25-F1
#
_entry.id   AF-A0A352FI25-F1
#
_cell.length_a   1.000
_cell.length_b   1.000
_cell.length_c   1.000
_cell.angle_alpha   90.00
_cell.angle_beta   90.00
_cell.angle_gamma   90.00
#
_symmetry.space_group_name_H-M   'P 1'
#
loop_
_entity.id
_entity.type
_entity.pdbx_description
1 polymer ?
#
loop_
_entity_poly.entity_id
_entity_poly.type
_entity_poly.pdbx_seq_one_letter_code
_entity_poly.pdbx_strand_id
1 'polypeptide(L)'
;MTSSYQPRESIRVCVVLLLTAIVFAGAGCSKIKNDNSTATASEGGHGGASADNSNTGLSSPPAPPSAAGEGKPTAWEANATSLNGKDGETLTLACAPGGTAHSVWGSDIYTSDSSICTAAVHSGLITFQQGGTVTVELRPGRPIYGASERNGVTTSDYGSYQHSFVFKTPNTEALIREADDQTPVLWNTSPGIVTFEVGKTYKFKCPAGRKESSVWGTDIYTLDSSICNAAVHAGKLTESGGPVT
;
A
#
# COMPACT_ATOMS: atom_id res chain seq x y z
N MET A 1 61.37 31.26 -5.13
CA MET A 1 60.07 31.92 -4.90
C MET A 1 59.26 31.02 -3.98
N THR A 2 59.32 31.29 -2.67
CA THR A 2 58.75 30.46 -1.60
C THR A 2 57.29 30.88 -1.36
N SER A 3 56.35 30.05 -1.81
CA SER A 3 54.91 30.24 -1.59
C SER A 3 54.54 29.73 -0.19
N SER A 4 54.11 30.63 0.68
CA SER A 4 53.75 30.39 2.07
C SER A 4 52.30 29.88 2.15
N TYR A 5 52.13 28.72 2.77
CA TYR A 5 50.86 28.10 3.12
C TYR A 5 50.19 28.88 4.27
N GLN A 6 48.92 29.25 4.11
CA GLN A 6 48.06 29.83 5.16
C GLN A 6 46.94 28.85 5.49
N PRO A 7 46.78 28.39 6.76
CA PRO A 7 45.67 27.55 7.16
C PRO A 7 44.40 28.37 7.41
N ARG A 8 43.25 27.91 6.89
CA ARG A 8 41.94 28.51 7.17
C ARG A 8 41.43 28.10 8.55
N GLU A 9 41.12 29.10 9.36
CA GLU A 9 40.58 28.97 10.71
C GLU A 9 39.18 28.33 10.75
N SER A 10 38.97 27.52 11.80
CA SER A 10 37.71 26.88 12.15
C SER A 10 36.73 27.87 12.76
N ILE A 11 35.61 28.12 12.09
CA ILE A 11 34.49 28.89 12.63
C ILE A 11 33.80 28.06 13.71
N ARG A 12 34.05 28.41 14.98
CA ARG A 12 33.27 27.95 16.13
C ARG A 12 31.97 28.76 16.21
N VAL A 13 30.86 28.18 15.76
CA VAL A 13 29.52 28.73 16.04
C VAL A 13 29.13 28.31 17.46
N CYS A 14 28.95 29.28 18.33
CA CYS A 14 28.48 29.14 19.70
C CYS A 14 27.11 29.81 19.84
N VAL A 15 26.28 29.24 20.74
CA VAL A 15 25.05 29.78 21.36
C VAL A 15 23.81 29.84 20.43
N VAL A 16 22.58 29.47 20.79
CA VAL A 16 21.88 29.40 22.10
C VAL A 16 20.76 28.33 22.03
N LEU A 17 20.70 27.45 23.03
CA LEU A 17 19.61 26.48 23.23
C LEU A 17 18.61 27.08 24.22
N LEU A 18 17.43 27.50 23.74
CA LEU A 18 16.34 28.00 24.59
C LEU A 18 15.45 26.84 25.05
N LEU A 19 15.60 26.45 26.32
CA LEU A 19 14.68 25.56 27.03
C LEU A 19 13.52 26.38 27.60
N THR A 20 12.32 26.22 27.05
CA THR A 20 11.09 26.67 27.72
C THR A 20 10.41 25.48 28.38
N ALA A 21 10.42 25.45 29.71
CA ALA A 21 9.64 24.54 30.51
C ALA A 21 8.16 24.99 30.51
N ILE A 22 7.25 24.14 30.04
CA ILE A 22 5.82 24.32 30.27
C ILE A 22 5.41 23.34 31.37
N VAL A 23 5.15 23.89 32.54
CA VAL A 23 4.47 23.22 33.66
C VAL A 23 3.01 23.62 33.58
N PHE A 24 2.11 22.67 33.38
CA PHE A 24 0.72 22.80 33.83
C PHE A 24 0.31 21.55 34.59
N ALA A 25 -0.13 21.79 35.81
CA ALA A 25 -0.61 20.83 36.78
C ALA A 25 -2.07 20.43 36.50
N GLY A 26 -2.33 19.13 36.59
CA GLY A 26 -3.35 18.50 37.46
C GLY A 26 -4.82 18.92 37.36
N ALA A 27 -5.65 17.94 36.97
CA ALA A 27 -6.96 17.52 37.55
C ALA A 27 -7.67 16.71 36.44
N GLY A 28 -8.31 15.57 36.61
CA GLY A 28 -8.79 14.77 37.72
C GLY A 28 -9.73 13.72 37.11
N CYS A 29 -9.96 12.62 37.84
CA CYS A 29 -10.82 11.47 37.49
C CYS A 29 -12.24 11.88 37.01
N SER A 30 -12.98 11.12 36.21
CA SER A 30 -13.58 9.83 36.60
C SER A 30 -14.38 9.20 35.46
N LYS A 31 -14.50 7.87 35.55
CA LYS A 31 -15.50 7.02 34.91
C LYS A 31 -16.93 7.58 35.08
N ILE A 32 -17.74 7.48 34.03
CA ILE A 32 -19.19 7.27 34.19
C ILE A 32 -19.57 6.04 33.38
N LYS A 33 -20.02 5.03 34.12
CA LYS A 33 -20.76 3.86 33.68
C LYS A 33 -22.23 4.27 33.77
N ASN A 34 -23.00 4.14 32.70
CA ASN A 34 -24.46 4.25 32.78
C ASN A 34 -25.04 2.87 32.47
N ASP A 35 -25.30 2.15 33.56
CA ASP A 35 -26.26 1.05 33.58
C ASP A 35 -27.68 1.65 33.66
N ASN A 36 -28.68 0.80 33.38
CA ASN A 36 -30.10 0.89 33.76
C ASN A 36 -31.06 1.11 32.57
N SER A 37 -31.63 0.06 31.98
CA SER A 37 -32.71 -0.85 32.44
C SER A 37 -34.12 -0.39 32.01
N THR A 38 -34.71 -1.25 31.20
CA THR A 38 -36.11 -1.68 31.15
C THR A 38 -37.04 -1.29 32.31
N ALA A 39 -38.23 -0.79 31.95
CA ALA A 39 -39.54 -1.13 32.52
C ALA A 39 -40.62 -0.76 31.46
N THR A 40 -41.39 -1.71 30.89
CA THR A 40 -42.78 -2.13 31.27
C THR A 40 -43.74 -0.98 31.57
N ALA A 41 -45.03 -0.96 31.23
CA ALA A 41 -45.96 -1.71 30.38
C ALA A 41 -47.35 -1.04 30.57
N SER A 42 -48.35 -1.47 29.78
CA SER A 42 -49.81 -1.27 29.94
C SER A 42 -50.39 0.09 29.50
N GLU A 43 -51.63 0.23 29.03
CA GLU A 43 -52.72 -0.64 28.53
C GLU A 43 -53.81 0.33 28.04
N GLY A 44 -54.70 -0.10 27.12
CA GLY A 44 -56.00 0.56 26.94
C GLY A 44 -56.41 0.84 25.49
N GLY A 45 -57.17 -0.09 24.90
CA GLY A 45 -57.94 0.15 23.67
C GLY A 45 -59.30 0.79 23.95
N HIS A 46 -59.96 1.31 22.90
CA HIS A 46 -61.40 1.21 22.58
C HIS A 46 -61.63 1.75 21.15
N GLY A 47 -62.49 1.10 20.38
CA GLY A 47 -62.56 1.20 18.91
C GLY A 47 -63.41 2.31 18.32
N GLY A 48 -63.52 2.28 16.98
CA GLY A 48 -64.44 3.10 16.19
C GLY A 48 -63.96 3.24 14.75
N ALA A 49 -64.67 2.61 13.82
CA ALA A 49 -64.39 2.63 12.39
C ALA A 49 -64.66 4.01 11.77
N SER A 50 -63.81 4.42 10.84
CA SER A 50 -64.20 5.14 9.63
C SER A 50 -63.05 5.14 8.63
N ALA A 51 -63.37 4.80 7.39
CA ALA A 51 -62.45 4.73 6.28
C ALA A 51 -62.10 6.14 5.80
N ASP A 52 -60.80 6.45 5.73
CA ASP A 52 -60.27 7.46 4.82
C ASP A 52 -58.99 6.96 4.18
N ASN A 53 -59.06 6.86 2.86
CA ASN A 53 -58.00 6.47 1.96
C ASN A 53 -57.02 7.62 1.82
N SER A 54 -55.80 7.47 2.32
CA SER A 54 -54.69 8.39 2.05
C SER A 54 -53.39 7.60 1.99
N ASN A 55 -53.02 7.30 0.75
CA ASN A 55 -51.74 6.76 0.35
C ASN A 55 -50.63 7.80 0.62
N THR A 56 -50.03 7.77 1.81
CA THR A 56 -48.79 8.47 2.11
C THR A 56 -47.71 7.44 2.40
N GLY A 57 -47.17 6.86 1.33
CA GLY A 57 -45.97 6.04 1.40
C GLY A 57 -44.82 6.85 2.00
N LEU A 58 -44.31 6.37 3.14
CA LEU A 58 -43.05 6.85 3.69
C LEU A 58 -41.94 6.51 2.69
N SER A 59 -41.43 7.53 2.00
CA SER A 59 -40.25 7.44 1.16
C SER A 59 -39.02 7.18 2.04
N SER A 60 -38.48 5.96 1.95
CA SER A 60 -37.15 5.64 2.46
C SER A 60 -36.11 6.58 1.84
N PRO A 61 -35.06 6.98 2.60
CA PRO A 61 -33.92 7.70 2.02
C PRO A 61 -33.30 6.91 0.87
N PRO A 62 -32.78 7.56 -0.18
CA PRO A 62 -32.17 6.86 -1.30
C PRO A 62 -30.98 6.04 -0.80
N ALA A 63 -31.00 4.74 -1.12
CA ALA A 63 -29.88 3.85 -0.90
C ALA A 63 -28.61 4.43 -1.56
N PRO A 64 -27.41 4.26 -0.95
CA PRO A 64 -26.16 4.61 -1.61
C PRO A 64 -26.06 3.85 -2.94
N PRO A 65 -25.43 4.45 -3.98
CA PRO A 65 -25.49 3.93 -5.34
C PRO A 65 -24.96 2.49 -5.44
N SER A 66 -25.91 1.56 -5.51
CA SER A 66 -25.70 0.17 -5.88
C SER A 66 -25.55 0.09 -7.41
N ALA A 67 -24.31 0.01 -7.89
CA ALA A 67 -23.99 -0.53 -9.22
C ALA A 67 -22.49 -0.87 -9.34
N ALA A 68 -22.00 -1.77 -8.49
CA ALA A 68 -20.86 -2.62 -8.80
C ALA A 68 -21.45 -4.03 -8.99
N GLY A 69 -21.19 -4.68 -10.13
CA GLY A 69 -21.67 -6.04 -10.35
C GLY A 69 -21.27 -6.96 -9.20
N GLU A 70 -22.14 -7.90 -8.82
CA GLU A 70 -21.84 -8.88 -7.78
C GLU A 70 -20.60 -9.70 -8.20
N GLY A 71 -19.44 -9.34 -7.65
CA GLY A 71 -18.23 -10.12 -7.82
C GLY A 71 -18.37 -11.48 -7.14
N LYS A 72 -17.67 -12.49 -7.64
CA LYS A 72 -17.65 -13.80 -7.00
C LYS A 72 -17.07 -13.65 -5.57
N PRO A 73 -17.78 -14.09 -4.51
CA PRO A 73 -17.24 -14.04 -3.16
C PRO A 73 -15.89 -14.76 -3.07
N THR A 74 -14.95 -14.13 -2.36
CA THR A 74 -13.59 -14.66 -2.21
C THR A 74 -13.06 -14.51 -0.79
N ALA A 75 -12.27 -15.48 -0.36
CA ALA A 75 -11.53 -15.42 0.89
C ALA A 75 -10.29 -14.51 0.73
N TRP A 76 -9.75 -14.02 1.84
CA TRP A 76 -8.63 -13.07 1.83
C TRP A 76 -7.31 -13.75 1.46
N GLU A 77 -7.17 -15.04 1.72
CA GLU A 77 -6.04 -15.87 1.31
C GLU A 77 -6.11 -16.31 -0.16
N ALA A 78 -7.23 -16.06 -0.85
CA ALA A 78 -7.39 -16.49 -2.23
C ALA A 78 -6.43 -15.74 -3.17
N ASN A 79 -5.92 -16.48 -4.14
CA ASN A 79 -4.98 -16.00 -5.14
C ASN A 79 -5.44 -16.36 -6.55
N ALA A 80 -4.74 -15.80 -7.54
CA ALA A 80 -5.11 -15.93 -8.93
C ALA A 80 -4.70 -17.30 -9.54
N THR A 81 -3.71 -17.99 -8.97
CA THR A 81 -3.36 -19.37 -9.35
C THR A 81 -4.54 -20.32 -9.20
N SER A 82 -5.33 -20.14 -8.14
CA SER A 82 -6.50 -20.97 -7.85
C SER A 82 -7.66 -20.80 -8.85
N LEU A 83 -7.56 -19.83 -9.77
CA LEU A 83 -8.63 -19.46 -10.70
C LEU A 83 -8.52 -20.17 -12.06
N ASN A 84 -7.41 -20.86 -12.37
CA ASN A 84 -7.17 -21.55 -13.65
C ASN A 84 -7.46 -20.73 -14.92
N GLY A 85 -7.39 -19.40 -14.82
CA GLY A 85 -7.69 -18.53 -15.95
C GLY A 85 -6.51 -18.39 -16.92
N LYS A 86 -6.81 -17.86 -18.11
CA LYS A 86 -5.80 -17.61 -19.15
C LYS A 86 -5.34 -16.16 -19.14
N ASP A 87 -4.16 -15.90 -19.70
CA ASP A 87 -3.70 -14.53 -19.89
C ASP A 87 -4.72 -13.69 -20.67
N GLY A 88 -4.99 -12.47 -20.20
CA GLY A 88 -6.02 -11.57 -20.69
C GLY A 88 -7.42 -11.81 -20.13
N GLU A 89 -7.63 -12.90 -19.38
CA GLU A 89 -8.91 -13.16 -18.72
C GLU A 89 -9.10 -12.24 -17.52
N THR A 90 -10.31 -11.68 -17.40
CA THR A 90 -10.69 -10.82 -16.29
C THR A 90 -11.66 -11.52 -15.34
N LEU A 91 -11.42 -11.42 -14.03
CA LEU A 91 -12.33 -11.93 -13.02
C LEU A 91 -12.72 -10.81 -12.04
N THR A 92 -14.00 -10.73 -11.73
CA THR A 92 -14.52 -9.82 -10.70
C THR A 92 -14.79 -10.58 -9.40
N LEU A 93 -14.18 -10.13 -8.31
CA LEU A 93 -14.16 -10.78 -7.00
C LEU A 93 -14.68 -9.83 -5.93
N ALA A 94 -15.40 -10.37 -4.95
CA ALA A 94 -15.90 -9.62 -3.80
C ALA A 94 -15.16 -10.04 -2.52
N CYS A 95 -14.31 -9.15 -2.02
CA CYS A 95 -13.58 -9.29 -0.77
C CYS A 95 -14.48 -8.94 0.41
N ALA A 96 -14.64 -9.86 1.36
CA ALA A 96 -15.46 -9.63 2.54
C ALA A 96 -14.88 -8.52 3.46
N PRO A 97 -15.72 -7.76 4.18
CA PRO A 97 -15.27 -6.82 5.20
C PRO A 97 -14.60 -7.52 6.38
N GLY A 98 -13.77 -6.79 7.13
CA GLY A 98 -13.09 -7.30 8.32
C GLY A 98 -11.92 -8.25 8.03
N GLY A 99 -11.25 -8.07 6.89
CA GLY A 99 -10.13 -8.90 6.47
C GLY A 99 -8.83 -8.65 7.23
N THR A 100 -7.87 -9.54 7.02
CA THR A 100 -6.50 -9.44 7.53
C THR A 100 -5.49 -9.52 6.39
N ALA A 101 -4.28 -9.01 6.61
CA ALA A 101 -3.23 -9.04 5.61
C ALA A 101 -2.71 -10.47 5.37
N HIS A 102 -2.48 -10.79 4.09
CA HIS A 102 -1.79 -11.99 3.63
C HIS A 102 -0.62 -11.61 2.71
N SER A 103 0.21 -12.57 2.35
CA SER A 103 1.39 -12.33 1.52
C SER A 103 1.01 -11.78 0.14
N VAL A 104 1.78 -10.77 -0.29
CA VAL A 104 1.69 -10.15 -1.61
C VAL A 104 3.10 -9.91 -2.12
N TRP A 105 3.36 -10.36 -3.35
CA TRP A 105 4.57 -10.11 -4.09
C TRP A 105 4.28 -9.24 -5.31
N GLY A 106 5.09 -8.21 -5.52
CA GLY A 106 4.88 -7.25 -6.59
C GLY A 106 4.26 -5.93 -6.14
N SER A 107 4.24 -4.99 -7.08
CA SER A 107 3.63 -3.67 -6.93
C SER A 107 3.02 -3.28 -8.27
N ASP A 108 1.71 -3.01 -8.27
CA ASP A 108 0.86 -2.78 -9.45
C ASP A 108 0.68 -3.97 -10.38
N ILE A 109 1.77 -4.72 -10.61
CA ILE A 109 1.77 -6.05 -11.20
C ILE A 109 2.19 -7.03 -10.11
N TYR A 110 1.30 -7.96 -9.77
CA TYR A 110 1.46 -8.91 -8.67
C TYR A 110 1.66 -10.32 -9.19
N THR A 111 2.41 -11.16 -8.47
CA THR A 111 2.51 -12.59 -8.80
C THR A 111 1.14 -13.26 -8.63
N SER A 112 0.84 -14.28 -9.43
CA SER A 112 -0.47 -14.94 -9.37
C SER A 112 -0.77 -15.67 -8.07
N ASP A 113 0.23 -15.99 -7.25
CA ASP A 113 0.07 -16.58 -5.90
C ASP A 113 -0.13 -15.56 -4.78
N SER A 114 -0.11 -14.26 -5.09
CA SER A 114 -0.41 -13.19 -4.13
C SER A 114 -1.88 -13.16 -3.72
N SER A 115 -2.14 -12.78 -2.46
CA SER A 115 -3.50 -12.49 -1.98
C SER A 115 -4.13 -11.35 -2.77
N ILE A 116 -5.24 -11.62 -3.47
CA ILE A 116 -5.92 -10.62 -4.29
C ILE A 116 -6.50 -9.51 -3.41
N CYS A 117 -7.14 -9.85 -2.30
CA CYS A 117 -7.75 -8.84 -1.44
C CYS A 117 -6.71 -7.98 -0.72
N THR A 118 -5.58 -8.54 -0.29
CA THR A 118 -4.48 -7.75 0.30
C THR A 118 -3.84 -6.86 -0.75
N ALA A 119 -3.61 -7.36 -1.97
CA ALA A 119 -3.12 -6.57 -3.09
C ALA A 119 -4.09 -5.45 -3.48
N ALA A 120 -5.40 -5.66 -3.34
CA ALA A 120 -6.41 -4.63 -3.58
C ALA A 120 -6.36 -3.50 -2.55
N VAL A 121 -6.13 -3.83 -1.27
CA VAL A 121 -5.85 -2.82 -0.23
C VAL A 121 -4.56 -2.07 -0.56
N HIS A 122 -3.48 -2.78 -0.88
CA HIS A 122 -2.22 -2.16 -1.30
C HIS A 122 -2.42 -1.20 -2.48
N SER A 123 -3.28 -1.54 -3.43
CA SER A 123 -3.62 -0.72 -4.60
C SER A 123 -4.57 0.45 -4.30
N GLY A 124 -5.10 0.53 -3.07
CA GLY A 124 -6.03 1.58 -2.64
C GLY A 124 -7.45 1.42 -3.20
N LEU A 125 -7.80 0.24 -3.71
CA LEU A 125 -9.12 -0.04 -4.29
C LEU A 125 -10.16 -0.36 -3.22
N ILE A 126 -9.72 -0.95 -2.12
CA ILE A 126 -10.56 -1.35 -0.97
C ILE A 126 -9.79 -1.12 0.33
N THR A 127 -10.44 -1.34 1.47
CA THR A 127 -9.79 -1.37 2.80
C THR A 127 -10.05 -2.71 3.47
N PHE A 128 -9.21 -3.10 4.44
CA PHE A 128 -9.44 -4.30 5.26
C PHE A 128 -10.80 -4.28 5.96
N GLN A 129 -11.22 -3.13 6.48
CA GLN A 129 -12.46 -2.99 7.23
C GLN A 129 -13.69 -3.10 6.33
N GLN A 130 -13.69 -2.44 5.18
CA GLN A 130 -14.86 -2.38 4.31
C GLN A 130 -14.93 -3.54 3.31
N GLY A 131 -13.78 -4.12 2.93
CA GLY A 131 -13.71 -5.02 1.79
C GLY A 131 -14.15 -4.29 0.51
N GLY A 132 -14.69 -5.04 -0.45
CA GLY A 132 -15.26 -4.49 -1.67
C GLY A 132 -15.07 -5.37 -2.89
N THR A 133 -15.59 -4.90 -4.02
CA THR A 133 -15.48 -5.60 -5.30
C THR A 133 -14.28 -5.08 -6.10
N VAL A 134 -13.48 -6.00 -6.63
CA VAL A 134 -12.33 -5.69 -7.50
C VAL A 134 -12.34 -6.57 -8.74
N THR A 135 -11.85 -6.03 -9.85
CA THR A 135 -11.65 -6.80 -11.09
C THR A 135 -10.16 -6.96 -11.32
N VAL A 136 -9.70 -8.21 -11.49
CA VAL A 136 -8.33 -8.55 -11.86
C VAL A 136 -8.27 -8.99 -13.32
N GLU A 137 -7.14 -8.74 -13.99
CA GLU A 137 -6.77 -9.34 -15.28
C GLU A 137 -5.54 -10.22 -15.07
N LEU A 138 -5.59 -11.47 -15.54
CA LEU A 138 -4.45 -12.38 -15.59
C LEU A 138 -3.50 -11.98 -16.71
N ARG A 139 -2.20 -12.10 -16.46
CA ARG A 139 -1.14 -11.68 -17.40
C ARG A 139 0.00 -12.69 -17.41
N PRO A 140 0.82 -12.69 -18.47
CA PRO A 140 2.09 -13.40 -18.45
C PRO A 140 2.95 -13.01 -17.25
N GLY A 141 3.79 -13.94 -16.82
CA GLY A 141 4.79 -13.72 -15.80
C GLY A 141 5.87 -12.70 -16.20
N ARG A 142 6.57 -12.16 -15.19
CA ARG A 142 7.69 -11.23 -15.34
C ARG A 142 8.99 -11.83 -14.81
N PRO A 143 10.16 -11.35 -15.30
CA PRO A 143 11.45 -11.75 -14.76
C PRO A 143 11.73 -11.13 -13.38
N ILE A 144 11.05 -10.04 -13.03
CA ILE A 144 11.19 -9.31 -11.77
C ILE A 144 9.87 -8.67 -11.37
N TYR A 145 9.59 -8.68 -10.07
CA TYR A 145 8.48 -7.99 -9.41
C TYR A 145 9.05 -7.10 -8.32
N GLY A 146 8.64 -5.83 -8.35
CA GLY A 146 9.05 -4.84 -7.37
C GLY A 146 8.34 -4.98 -6.02
N ALA A 147 8.74 -4.14 -5.08
CA ALA A 147 8.08 -3.99 -3.79
C ALA A 147 7.72 -2.52 -3.55
N SER A 148 6.63 -2.27 -2.84
CA SER A 148 6.35 -0.95 -2.30
C SER A 148 5.53 -1.02 -1.02
N GLU A 149 5.44 0.12 -0.35
CA GLU A 149 4.53 0.31 0.78
C GLU A 149 3.48 1.34 0.39
N ARG A 150 2.22 0.93 0.32
CA ARG A 150 1.08 1.79 -0.03
C ARG A 150 -0.14 1.37 0.77
N ASN A 151 -0.93 2.34 1.20
CA ASN A 151 -2.20 2.11 1.90
C ASN A 151 -2.05 1.21 3.14
N GLY A 152 -0.92 1.34 3.86
CA GLY A 152 -0.62 0.54 5.05
C GLY A 152 -0.26 -0.92 4.79
N VAL A 153 -0.02 -1.31 3.53
CA VAL A 153 0.44 -2.64 3.13
C VAL A 153 1.84 -2.51 2.53
N THR A 154 2.79 -3.28 3.05
CA THR A 154 4.12 -3.47 2.47
C THR A 154 4.12 -4.78 1.69
N THR A 155 4.45 -4.74 0.39
CA THR A 155 4.61 -5.95 -0.43
C THR A 155 6.06 -6.39 -0.48
N SER A 156 6.28 -7.65 -0.86
CA SER A 156 7.63 -8.19 -1.08
C SER A 156 8.00 -8.14 -2.55
N ASP A 157 9.28 -7.99 -2.82
CA ASP A 157 9.82 -8.12 -4.15
C ASP A 157 9.94 -9.61 -4.50
N TYR A 158 9.92 -9.96 -5.78
CA TYR A 158 10.15 -11.33 -6.22
C TYR A 158 10.88 -11.43 -7.56
N GLY A 159 11.62 -12.52 -7.76
CA GLY A 159 12.30 -12.81 -9.01
C GLY A 159 11.34 -13.30 -10.10
N SER A 160 11.84 -14.16 -10.99
CA SER A 160 11.01 -14.68 -12.08
C SER A 160 9.84 -15.52 -11.55
N TYR A 161 8.64 -15.24 -12.09
CA TYR A 161 7.43 -15.98 -11.75
C TYR A 161 6.55 -16.15 -13.00
N GLN A 162 5.82 -17.26 -13.12
CA GLN A 162 5.20 -17.71 -14.37
C GLN A 162 3.97 -16.90 -14.79
N HIS A 163 3.19 -16.38 -13.84
CA HIS A 163 1.94 -15.67 -14.11
C HIS A 163 1.79 -14.46 -13.19
N SER A 164 1.18 -13.42 -13.71
CA SER A 164 0.88 -12.20 -12.96
C SER A 164 -0.62 -11.92 -12.94
N PHE A 165 -1.04 -11.02 -12.06
CA PHE A 165 -2.29 -10.30 -12.23
C PHE A 165 -2.11 -8.81 -12.02
N VAL A 166 -3.04 -8.05 -12.58
CA VAL A 166 -3.18 -6.60 -12.39
C VAL A 166 -4.63 -6.28 -12.05
N PHE A 167 -4.89 -5.17 -11.38
CA PHE A 167 -6.26 -4.68 -11.23
C PHE A 167 -6.70 -3.91 -12.46
N LYS A 168 -7.93 -4.16 -12.93
CA LYS A 168 -8.55 -3.40 -14.02
C LYS A 168 -9.22 -2.15 -13.50
N THR A 169 -8.64 -1.01 -13.86
CA THR A 169 -9.06 0.34 -13.54
C THR A 169 -8.79 1.23 -14.76
N PRO A 170 -9.29 2.48 -14.81
CA PRO A 170 -8.94 3.41 -15.88
C PRO A 170 -7.42 3.67 -16.03
N ASN A 171 -6.63 3.43 -14.98
CA ASN A 171 -5.19 3.72 -14.96
C ASN A 171 -4.30 2.47 -15.16
N THR A 172 -4.87 1.29 -15.40
CA THR A 172 -4.12 0.01 -15.45
C THR A 172 -2.94 0.06 -16.42
N GLU A 173 -3.14 0.49 -17.65
CA GLU A 173 -2.08 0.50 -18.67
C GLU A 173 -0.95 1.47 -18.32
N ALA A 174 -1.26 2.59 -17.68
CA ALA A 174 -0.25 3.55 -17.24
C ALA A 174 0.62 2.98 -16.11
N LEU A 175 0.01 2.28 -15.15
CA LEU A 175 0.72 1.60 -14.06
C LEU A 175 1.61 0.47 -14.58
N ILE A 176 1.12 -0.32 -15.54
CA ILE A 176 1.92 -1.38 -16.17
C ILE A 176 3.14 -0.77 -16.86
N ARG A 177 2.95 0.29 -17.67
CA ARG A 177 4.05 0.95 -18.38
C ARG A 177 5.11 1.49 -17.43
N GLU A 178 4.68 2.11 -16.33
CA GLU A 178 5.59 2.61 -15.30
C GLU A 178 6.38 1.47 -14.65
N ALA A 179 5.70 0.40 -14.25
CA ALA A 179 6.33 -0.76 -13.62
C ALA A 179 7.29 -1.50 -14.56
N ASP A 180 7.06 -1.47 -15.87
CA ASP A 180 7.95 -2.01 -16.89
C ASP A 180 9.15 -1.11 -17.20
N ASP A 181 9.01 0.22 -17.13
CA ASP A 181 10.16 1.12 -17.27
C ASP A 181 11.05 1.12 -16.03
N GLN A 182 10.47 1.12 -14.82
CA GLN A 182 11.21 1.23 -13.57
C GLN A 182 10.58 0.36 -12.48
N THR A 183 11.31 -0.67 -12.05
CA THR A 183 10.81 -1.57 -11.01
C THR A 183 10.85 -0.88 -9.65
N PRO A 184 9.71 -0.67 -8.96
CA PRO A 184 9.72 -0.09 -7.61
C PRO A 184 10.42 -1.03 -6.63
N VAL A 185 11.22 -0.48 -5.74
CA VAL A 185 11.97 -1.24 -4.73
C VAL A 185 11.80 -0.59 -3.36
N LEU A 186 12.15 -1.32 -2.30
CA LEU A 186 12.26 -0.77 -0.96
C LEU A 186 13.73 -0.43 -0.66
N TRP A 187 13.96 0.37 0.38
CA TRP A 187 15.33 0.75 0.79
C TRP A 187 16.20 -0.44 1.22
N ASN A 188 15.59 -1.59 1.54
CA ASN A 188 16.29 -2.82 1.87
C ASN A 188 16.38 -3.82 0.70
N THR A 189 15.89 -3.47 -0.50
CA THR A 189 15.97 -4.37 -1.65
C THR A 189 17.40 -4.42 -2.16
N SER A 190 17.96 -5.63 -2.18
CA SER A 190 19.26 -5.93 -2.76
C SER A 190 19.09 -6.49 -4.18
N PRO A 191 20.07 -6.31 -5.09
CA PRO A 191 19.99 -6.83 -6.45
C PRO A 191 19.93 -8.37 -6.52
N GLY A 192 20.25 -9.10 -5.45
CA GLY A 192 20.16 -10.56 -5.42
C GLY A 192 18.80 -11.18 -5.75
N ILE A 193 17.71 -10.39 -5.78
CA ILE A 193 16.40 -10.81 -6.30
C ILE A 193 16.39 -11.16 -7.79
N VAL A 194 17.26 -10.51 -8.57
CA VAL A 194 17.32 -10.69 -10.03
C VAL A 194 18.55 -11.51 -10.36
N THR A 195 18.39 -12.46 -11.27
CA THR A 195 19.54 -13.00 -11.98
C THR A 195 20.02 -11.96 -12.99
N PHE A 196 21.02 -11.16 -12.61
CA PHE A 196 21.61 -10.16 -13.49
C PHE A 196 22.32 -10.83 -14.66
N GLU A 197 21.95 -10.45 -15.87
CA GLU A 197 22.68 -10.82 -17.08
C GLU A 197 23.85 -9.86 -17.30
N VAL A 198 25.03 -10.40 -17.59
CA VAL A 198 26.24 -9.59 -17.84
C VAL A 198 25.99 -8.62 -18.99
N GLY A 199 26.24 -7.33 -18.75
CA GLY A 199 26.06 -6.27 -19.75
C GLY A 199 24.62 -5.76 -19.91
N LYS A 200 23.66 -6.32 -19.17
CA LYS A 200 22.27 -5.84 -19.14
C LYS A 200 22.08 -4.79 -18.06
N THR A 201 21.36 -3.74 -18.42
CA THR A 201 20.99 -2.65 -17.52
C THR A 201 19.58 -2.85 -16.99
N TYR A 202 19.38 -2.57 -15.70
CA TYR A 202 18.10 -2.68 -15.02
C TYR A 202 17.77 -1.32 -14.41
N LYS A 203 16.50 -0.93 -14.49
CA LYS A 203 16.02 0.34 -13.94
C LYS A 203 15.15 0.07 -12.72
N PHE A 204 15.48 0.73 -11.62
CA PHE A 204 14.73 0.64 -10.38
C PHE A 204 14.22 2.01 -9.96
N LYS A 205 13.18 2.04 -9.15
CA LYS A 205 12.63 3.27 -8.56
C LYS A 205 12.69 3.19 -7.05
N CYS A 206 13.56 4.00 -6.47
CA CYS A 206 13.73 4.10 -5.03
C CYS A 206 12.68 5.04 -4.42
N PRO A 207 12.10 4.69 -3.27
CA PRO A 207 11.12 5.53 -2.61
C PRO A 207 11.82 6.72 -1.95
N ALA A 208 11.06 7.78 -1.68
CA ALA A 208 11.53 8.88 -0.85
C ALA A 208 11.76 8.43 0.60
N GLY A 209 12.43 9.27 1.40
CA GLY A 209 12.62 9.03 2.83
C GLY A 209 13.74 8.03 3.09
N ARG A 210 14.98 8.52 3.05
CA ARG A 210 16.21 7.74 3.19
C ARG A 210 16.16 6.79 4.39
N LYS A 211 16.54 5.53 4.15
CA LYS A 211 16.82 4.56 5.21
C LYS A 211 18.22 4.00 5.03
N GLU A 212 19.14 4.56 5.80
CA GLU A 212 20.56 4.23 5.70
C GLU A 212 20.84 2.77 6.06
N SER A 213 21.68 2.13 5.26
CA SER A 213 22.28 0.83 5.56
C SER A 213 23.73 0.83 5.10
N SER A 214 24.50 -0.13 5.61
CA SER A 214 25.83 -0.40 5.06
C SER A 214 25.76 -0.71 3.57
N VAL A 215 26.82 -0.30 2.87
CA VAL A 215 27.08 -0.57 1.46
C VAL A 215 28.50 -1.11 1.37
N TRP A 216 28.70 -2.13 0.56
CA TRP A 216 30.01 -2.76 0.37
C TRP A 216 30.47 -2.54 -1.07
N GLY A 217 31.57 -1.79 -1.21
CA GLY A 217 32.17 -1.44 -2.49
C GLY A 217 32.09 0.06 -2.82
N THR A 218 32.82 0.46 -3.85
CA THR A 218 32.85 1.81 -4.43
C THR A 218 32.91 1.65 -5.94
N ASP A 219 32.00 2.30 -6.66
CA ASP A 219 31.75 2.16 -8.11
C ASP A 219 31.32 0.75 -8.56
N ILE A 220 31.84 -0.29 -7.93
CA ILE A 220 31.44 -1.68 -8.03
C ILE A 220 30.94 -2.09 -6.65
N TYR A 221 29.67 -2.48 -6.57
CA TYR A 221 28.99 -2.85 -5.34
C TYR A 221 28.71 -4.34 -5.31
N THR A 222 28.78 -4.94 -4.12
CA THR A 222 28.40 -6.35 -3.93
C THR A 222 26.88 -6.52 -3.98
N LEU A 223 26.42 -7.72 -4.35
CA LEU A 223 24.99 -7.99 -4.60
C LEU A 223 24.10 -7.99 -3.33
N ASP A 224 24.70 -7.95 -2.15
CA ASP A 224 24.02 -7.81 -0.86
C ASP A 224 23.81 -6.33 -0.47
N SER A 225 24.48 -5.39 -1.13
CA SER A 225 24.23 -3.95 -0.95
C SER A 225 22.84 -3.56 -1.46
N SER A 226 22.10 -2.77 -0.68
CA SER A 226 20.83 -2.20 -1.14
C SER A 226 21.02 -1.34 -2.38
N ILE A 227 20.15 -1.51 -3.38
CA ILE A 227 20.17 -0.76 -4.64
C ILE A 227 20.12 0.75 -4.35
N CYS A 228 19.20 1.17 -3.48
CA CYS A 228 19.00 2.58 -3.15
C CYS A 228 20.16 3.16 -2.35
N ASN A 229 20.70 2.42 -1.37
CA ASN A 229 21.82 2.91 -0.58
C ASN A 229 23.12 2.98 -1.40
N ALA A 230 23.38 2.01 -2.29
CA ALA A 230 24.48 2.07 -3.23
C ALA A 230 24.35 3.27 -4.19
N ALA A 231 23.14 3.56 -4.68
CA ALA A 231 22.89 4.72 -5.54
C ALA A 231 23.13 6.06 -4.81
N VAL A 232 22.76 6.18 -3.53
CA VAL A 232 23.09 7.38 -2.73
C VAL A 232 24.60 7.48 -2.50
N HIS A 233 25.27 6.37 -2.16
CA HIS A 233 26.73 6.36 -2.00
C HIS A 233 27.45 6.80 -3.28
N ALA A 234 26.98 6.36 -4.45
CA ALA A 234 27.48 6.77 -5.76
C ALA A 234 27.12 8.22 -6.17
N GLY A 235 26.38 8.96 -5.33
CA GLY A 235 25.91 10.31 -5.63
C GLY A 235 24.87 10.38 -6.76
N LYS A 236 24.18 9.27 -7.06
CA LYS A 236 23.16 9.16 -8.12
C LYS A 236 21.74 9.34 -7.62
N LEU A 237 21.53 9.24 -6.31
CA LEU A 237 20.22 9.35 -5.67
C LEU A 237 20.32 10.29 -4.46
N THR A 238 19.25 11.04 -4.19
CA THR A 238 19.12 11.85 -2.98
C THR A 238 17.96 11.35 -2.12
N GLU A 239 17.70 12.00 -0.98
CA GLU A 239 16.61 11.64 -0.07
C GLU A 239 15.21 11.75 -0.70
N SER A 240 15.09 12.44 -1.83
CA SER A 240 13.86 12.51 -2.62
C SER A 240 13.46 11.16 -3.23
N GLY A 241 14.36 10.18 -3.26
CA GLY A 241 14.18 8.97 -4.07
C GLY A 241 14.18 9.27 -5.57
N GLY A 242 13.70 8.31 -6.36
CA GLY A 242 13.61 8.42 -7.81
C GLY A 242 14.21 7.24 -8.59
N PRO A 243 14.28 7.35 -9.92
CA PRO A 243 14.86 6.34 -10.78
C PRO A 243 16.37 6.17 -10.56
N VAL A 244 16.82 4.93 -10.60
CA VAL A 244 18.23 4.53 -10.60
C VAL A 244 18.45 3.47 -11.67
N THR A 245 19.65 3.42 -12.25
CA THR A 245 20.01 2.59 -13.40
C THR A 245 21.42 2.08 -13.26
#